data_AF-A0A2A4FEG8-F1
#
_entry.id   AF-A0A2A4FEG8-F1
#
_cell.length_a   1.000
_cell.length_b   1.000
_cell.length_c   1.000
_cell.angle_alpha   90.00
_cell.angle_beta   90.00
_cell.angle_gamma   90.00
#
_symmetry.space_group_name_H-M   'P 1'
#
loop_
_entity.id
_entity.type
_entity.pdbx_description
1 polymer ?
#
loop_
_entity_poly.entity_id
_entity_poly.type
_entity_poly.pdbx_seq_one_letter_code
_entity_poly.pdbx_strand_id
1 'polypeptide(L)'
;AQALLGALQAAAPDRPALRAALALAARVEAATGQRPAIDYALAALERTLALPDGAAFTLFAAGRTAGWIAHALEQYADGKLIRPRARYVGSDAPA
;
A
#
# COMPACT_ATOMS: atom_id res chain seq x y z
N ALA A 1 4.94 3.41 6.71
CA ALA A 1 4.25 2.50 7.63
C ALA A 1 4.49 2.85 9.09
N GLN A 2 5.74 2.83 9.57
CA GLN A 2 6.10 3.12 10.97
C GLN A 2 5.50 4.44 11.48
N ALA A 3 5.60 5.54 10.71
CA ALA A 3 5.03 6.83 11.09
C ALA A 3 3.52 6.78 11.33
N LEU A 4 2.76 6.12 10.44
CA LEU A 4 1.30 6.01 10.55
C LEU A 4 0.90 5.11 11.73
N LEU A 5 1.57 3.98 11.91
CA LEU A 5 1.33 3.10 13.06
C LEU A 5 1.68 3.80 14.39
N GLY A 6 2.76 4.58 14.42
CA GLY A 6 3.15 5.39 15.58
C GLY A 6 2.12 6.49 15.90
N ALA A 7 1.65 7.20 14.87
CA ALA A 7 0.59 8.20 15.04
C ALA A 7 -0.71 7.58 15.54
N LEU A 8 -1.07 6.40 15.03
CA LEU A 8 -2.24 5.65 15.47
C LEU A 8 -2.10 5.15 16.91
N GLN A 9 -0.90 4.72 17.32
CA GLN A 9 -0.59 4.35 18.70
C GLN A 9 -0.69 5.55 19.65
N ALA A 10 -0.25 6.73 19.23
CA ALA A 10 -0.39 7.95 20.03
C ALA A 10 -1.86 8.39 20.15
N ALA A 11 -2.64 8.27 19.07
CA ALA A 11 -4.01 8.76 19.02
C ALA A 11 -5.05 7.79 19.63
N ALA A 12 -4.80 6.48 19.58
CA ALA A 12 -5.78 5.46 19.96
C ALA A 12 -5.13 4.20 20.59
N PRO A 13 -4.29 4.34 21.64
CA PRO A 13 -3.46 3.24 22.18
C PRO A 13 -4.26 2.05 22.70
N ASP A 14 -5.47 2.29 23.24
CA ASP A 14 -6.26 1.27 23.92
C ASP A 14 -7.19 0.47 22.99
N ARG A 15 -7.14 0.74 21.68
CA ARG A 15 -7.99 0.03 20.72
C ARG A 15 -7.53 -1.43 20.55
N PRO A 16 -8.42 -2.43 20.75
CA PRO A 16 -8.07 -3.85 20.58
C PRO A 16 -7.56 -4.17 19.17
N ALA A 17 -8.17 -3.57 18.15
CA ALA A 17 -7.76 -3.74 16.76
C ALA A 17 -6.32 -3.26 16.52
N LEU A 18 -5.89 -2.18 17.16
CA LEU A 18 -4.51 -1.69 17.06
C LEU A 18 -3.52 -2.65 17.72
N ARG A 19 -3.83 -3.12 18.94
CA ARG A 19 -2.99 -4.12 19.62
C ARG A 19 -2.82 -5.39 18.79
N ALA A 20 -3.91 -5.89 18.21
CA ALA A 20 -3.88 -7.05 17.33
C ALA A 20 -3.02 -6.80 16.09
N ALA A 21 -3.15 -5.62 15.45
CA ALA A 21 -2.35 -5.25 14.29
C ALA A 21 -0.85 -5.14 14.62
N LEU A 22 -0.49 -4.56 15.77
CA LEU A 22 0.92 -4.47 16.19
C LEU A 22 1.50 -5.84 16.54
N ALA A 23 0.76 -6.68 17.25
CA ALA A 23 1.18 -8.03 17.59
C ALA A 23 1.38 -8.90 16.33
N LEU A 24 0.48 -8.79 15.35
CA LEU A 24 0.62 -9.49 14.07
C LEU A 24 1.84 -9.00 13.29
N ALA A 25 2.05 -7.68 13.21
CA ALA A 25 3.23 -7.12 12.54
C ALA A 25 4.54 -7.63 13.17
N ALA A 26 4.62 -7.64 14.50
CA ALA A 26 5.79 -8.15 15.22
C ALA A 26 6.04 -9.64 14.94
N ARG A 27 4.98 -10.47 14.90
CA ARG A 27 5.10 -11.90 14.59
C ARG A 27 5.54 -12.15 13.16
N VAL A 28 5.03 -11.37 12.20
CA VAL A 28 5.43 -11.49 10.79
C VAL A 28 6.89 -11.07 10.61
N GLU A 29 7.31 -9.98 11.24
CA GLU A 29 8.72 -9.54 11.19
C GLU A 29 9.64 -10.59 11.82
N ALA A 30 9.28 -11.16 12.96
CA ALA A 30 10.06 -12.23 13.59
C ALA A 30 10.17 -13.49 12.72
N ALA A 31 9.09 -13.86 12.01
CA ALA A 31 9.05 -15.07 11.18
C ALA A 31 9.69 -14.88 9.80
N THR A 32 9.70 -13.67 9.25
CA THR A 32 10.04 -13.42 7.83
C THR A 32 11.12 -12.38 7.62
N GLY A 33 11.47 -11.60 8.64
CA GLY A 33 12.33 -10.41 8.53
C GLY A 33 11.66 -9.21 7.85
N GLN A 34 10.39 -9.33 7.42
CA GLN A 34 9.70 -8.27 6.69
C GLN A 34 8.93 -7.34 7.63
N ARG A 35 9.12 -6.04 7.43
CA ARG A 35 8.40 -4.98 8.14
C ARG A 35 7.08 -4.65 7.46
N PRO A 36 6.08 -4.12 8.19
CA PRO A 36 4.81 -3.76 7.60
C PRO A 36 4.97 -2.68 6.51
N ALA A 37 4.34 -2.90 5.36
CA ALA A 37 4.19 -1.91 4.30
C ALA A 37 3.16 -0.83 4.68
N ILE A 38 3.08 0.24 3.88
CA ILE A 38 2.09 1.31 4.09
C ILE A 38 0.65 0.78 4.02
N ASP A 39 0.38 -0.19 3.15
CA ASP A 39 -0.95 -0.77 2.97
C ASP A 39 -1.42 -1.48 4.23
N TYR A 40 -0.52 -2.19 4.92
CA TYR A 40 -0.81 -2.78 6.23
C TYR A 40 -1.17 -1.73 7.27
N ALA A 41 -0.42 -0.62 7.30
CA ALA A 41 -0.69 0.47 8.24
C ALA A 41 -2.02 1.17 7.96
N LEU A 42 -2.41 1.31 6.69
CA LEU A 42 -3.71 1.86 6.29
C LEU A 42 -4.87 0.91 6.63
N ALA A 43 -4.69 -0.40 6.42
CA ALA A 43 -5.68 -1.40 6.84
C ALA A 43 -5.83 -1.40 8.38
N ALA A 44 -4.73 -1.30 9.12
CA ALA A 44 -4.76 -1.17 10.57
C ALA A 44 -5.50 0.10 11.02
N LEU A 45 -5.32 1.23 10.32
CA LEU A 45 -6.03 2.49 10.56
C LEU A 45 -7.55 2.31 10.37
N GLU A 46 -7.97 1.79 9.22
CA GLU A 46 -9.38 1.53 8.88
C GLU A 46 -10.07 0.70 9.96
N ARG A 47 -9.45 -0.42 10.37
CA ARG A 47 -10.02 -1.29 11.42
C ARG A 47 -9.97 -0.66 12.81
N THR A 48 -8.90 0.06 13.14
CA THR A 48 -8.72 0.66 14.47
C THR A 48 -9.73 1.76 14.74
N LEU A 49 -10.01 2.57 13.71
CA LEU A 49 -10.94 3.70 13.80
C LEU A 49 -12.37 3.35 13.38
N ALA A 50 -12.63 2.09 13.01
CA ALA A 50 -13.93 1.62 12.52
C ALA A 50 -14.46 2.46 11.35
N LEU A 51 -13.57 2.75 10.40
CA LEU A 51 -13.93 3.48 9.18
C LEU A 51 -14.76 2.57 8.25
N PRO A 52 -15.54 3.16 7.31
CA PRO A 52 -16.24 2.39 6.30
C PRO A 52 -15.29 1.54 5.45
N ASP A 53 -15.79 0.41 4.96
CA ASP A 53 -15.05 -0.50 4.09
C ASP A 53 -14.49 0.26 2.87
N GLY A 54 -13.18 0.11 2.62
CA GLY A 54 -12.49 0.75 1.51
C GLY A 54 -11.92 2.13 1.83
N ALA A 55 -12.04 2.60 3.08
CA ALA A 55 -11.42 3.84 3.52
C ALA A 55 -9.90 3.84 3.38
N ALA A 56 -9.21 2.72 3.64
CA ALA A 56 -7.76 2.59 3.47
C ALA A 56 -7.34 2.86 2.03
N PHE A 57 -8.05 2.28 1.06
CA PHE A 57 -7.77 2.49 -0.36
C PHE A 57 -8.07 3.92 -0.80
N THR A 58 -9.16 4.50 -0.28
CA THR A 58 -9.54 5.89 -0.56
C THR A 58 -8.47 6.87 -0.04
N LEU A 59 -8.00 6.68 1.20
CA LEU A 59 -6.92 7.47 1.79
C LEU A 59 -5.60 7.31 1.04
N PHE A 60 -5.29 6.07 0.62
CA PHE A 60 -4.13 5.80 -0.23
C PHE A 60 -4.21 6.59 -1.54
N ALA A 61 -5.31 6.46 -2.28
CA ALA A 61 -5.50 7.13 -3.56
C ALA A 61 -5.44 8.66 -3.42
N ALA A 62 -6.10 9.21 -2.39
CA ALA A 62 -6.03 10.64 -2.08
C ALA A 62 -4.57 11.09 -1.83
N GLY A 63 -3.83 10.36 -1.00
CA GLY A 63 -2.42 10.67 -0.72
C GLY A 63 -1.50 10.50 -1.94
N ARG A 64 -1.81 9.56 -2.86
CA ARG A 64 -1.03 9.32 -4.08
C ARG A 64 -1.33 10.29 -5.21
N THR A 65 -2.48 10.95 -5.19
CA THR A 65 -2.95 11.83 -6.28
C THR A 65 -1.94 12.90 -6.63
N ALA A 66 -1.34 13.58 -5.64
CA ALA A 66 -0.31 14.59 -5.88
C ALA A 66 0.91 14.02 -6.64
N GLY A 67 1.36 12.83 -6.25
CA GLY A 67 2.48 12.15 -6.92
C GLY A 67 2.13 11.65 -8.32
N TRP A 68 0.90 11.17 -8.54
CA TRP A 68 0.45 10.77 -9.88
C TRP A 68 0.41 11.96 -10.83
N ILE A 69 -0.11 13.10 -10.39
CA ILE A 69 -0.15 14.32 -11.18
C ILE A 69 1.29 14.78 -11.49
N ALA A 70 2.17 14.81 -10.48
CA ALA A 70 3.57 15.19 -10.68
C ALA A 70 4.27 14.31 -11.72
N HIS A 71 4.19 12.99 -11.58
CA HIS A 71 4.81 12.08 -12.55
C HIS A 71 4.17 12.14 -13.94
N ALA A 72 2.87 12.41 -14.05
CA ALA A 72 2.24 12.64 -15.34
C ALA A 72 2.82 13.88 -16.04
N LEU A 73 3.02 14.98 -15.30
CA LEU A 73 3.66 16.19 -15.81
C LEU A 73 5.12 15.94 -16.22
N GLU A 74 5.89 15.22 -15.41
CA GLU A 74 7.26 14.81 -15.73
C GLU A 74 7.31 13.97 -17.02
N GLN A 75 6.39 13.01 -17.17
CA GLN A 75 6.30 12.15 -18.35
C GLN A 75 5.90 12.95 -19.61
N TYR A 76 4.99 13.91 -19.48
CA TYR A 76 4.62 14.79 -20.59
C TYR A 76 5.79 15.66 -21.06
N ALA A 77 6.67 16.08 -20.15
CA ALA A 77 7.88 16.82 -20.49
C ALA A 77 8.94 15.97 -21.20
N ASP A 78 9.08 14.68 -20.85
CA ASP A 78 10.04 13.76 -21.50
C ASP A 78 9.59 13.32 -22.91
N GLY A 79 8.28 13.26 -23.16
CA GLY A 79 7.70 13.00 -24.48
C GLY A 79 7.93 11.58 -25.04
N LYS A 80 8.52 10.67 -24.26
CA LYS A 80 8.79 9.29 -24.69
C LYS A 80 7.57 8.38 -24.51
N LEU A 81 7.29 7.55 -25.53
CA LEU A 81 6.25 6.54 -25.46
C LEU A 81 6.74 5.29 -24.71
N ILE A 82 6.00 4.88 -23.68
CA ILE A 82 6.21 3.60 -22.99
C ILE A 82 5.53 2.49 -23.81
N ARG A 83 6.32 1.73 -24.59
CA ARG A 83 5.81 0.63 -25.44
C ARG A 83 6.68 -0.63 -25.33
N PRO A 84 6.59 -1.39 -24.23
CA PRO A 84 7.29 -2.67 -24.09
C PRO A 84 6.77 -3.70 -25.12
N ARG A 85 7.63 -4.66 -25.51
CA ARG A 85 7.25 -5.82 -26.32
C ARG A 85 7.31 -7.08 -25.47
N ALA A 86 6.27 -7.90 -25.55
CA ALA A 86 6.26 -9.23 -24.95
C ALA A 86 6.86 -10.26 -25.93
N ARG A 87 7.43 -11.33 -25.38
CA ARG A 87 7.85 -12.52 -26.13
C ARG A 87 6.77 -13.59 -26.00
N TYR A 88 6.23 -14.05 -27.12
CA TYR A 88 5.31 -15.19 -27.14
C TYR A 88 6.08 -16.48 -26.82
N VAL A 89 5.51 -17.31 -25.94
CA VAL A 89 6.07 -18.62 -25.52
C VAL A 89 5.00 -19.72 -25.58
N GLY A 90 3.89 -19.47 -26.27
CA GLY A 90 2.93 -20.53 -26.56
C GLY A 90 3.46 -21.48 -27.61
N SER A 91 2.89 -22.68 -27.68
CA SER A 91 3.17 -23.65 -28.73
C SER A 91 2.79 -23.09 -30.10
N ASP A 92 3.54 -23.46 -31.15
CA ASP A 92 3.17 -23.14 -32.52
C ASP A 92 1.76 -23.66 -32.83
N ALA A 93 1.04 -22.94 -33.71
CA ALA A 93 -0.25 -23.41 -34.19
C ALA A 93 -0.08 -24.77 -34.88
N PRO A 94 -0.98 -25.74 -34.63
CA PRO A 94 -0.92 -27.01 -35.34
C PRO A 94 -0.98 -26.77 -36.85
N ALA A 95 -0.16 -27.54 -37.58
CA ALA A 95 -0.04 -27.50 -39.04
C ALA A 95 -1.37 -27.77 -39.76
#